data_AF-A0A2U2DFJ6-F1
#
_entry.id   AF-A0A2U2DFJ6-F1
#
_cell.length_a   1.000
_cell.length_b   1.000
_cell.length_c   1.000
_cell.angle_alpha   90.00
_cell.angle_beta   90.00
_cell.angle_gamma   90.00
#
_symmetry.space_group_name_H-M   'P 1'
#
loop_
_entity.id
_entity.type
_entity.pdbx_description
1 polymer ?
#
loop_
_entity_poly.entity_id
_entity_poly.type
_entity_poly.pdbx_seq_one_letter_code
_entity_poly.pdbx_strand_id
1 'polypeptide(L)'
;MVKSAALFEEIDKKAPQTFRPVANRENLFIKRIPTQSGYVQSISGHMFFVRSGAYPREIFAHKSSIVEGEFEDMSVGTNLRFTIRFNRKGPVATSIEIE
;
A
#
# COMPACT_ATOMS: atom_id res chain seq x y z
N MET A 1 13.34 -4.71 10.45
CA MET A 1 12.16 -4.55 9.59
C MET A 1 11.27 -5.79 9.48
N VAL A 2 11.78 -7.03 9.48
CA VAL A 2 10.96 -8.28 9.38
C VAL A 2 9.83 -8.40 10.42
N LYS A 3 10.03 -7.82 11.62
CA LYS A 3 9.06 -7.86 12.72
C LYS A 3 7.69 -7.28 12.36
N SER A 4 7.61 -6.24 11.53
CA SER A 4 6.32 -5.61 11.19
C SER A 4 5.46 -6.50 10.29
N ALA A 5 6.05 -7.11 9.26
CA ALA A 5 5.34 -8.01 8.37
C ALA A 5 4.84 -9.27 9.10
N ALA A 6 5.66 -9.82 10.00
CA ALA A 6 5.25 -10.95 10.85
C ALA A 6 4.07 -10.58 11.78
N LEU A 7 4.06 -9.37 12.32
CA LEU A 7 2.96 -8.89 13.17
C LEU A 7 1.65 -8.78 12.38
N PHE A 8 1.67 -8.26 11.15
CA PHE A 8 0.46 -8.20 10.32
C PHE A 8 -0.06 -9.58 9.93
N GLU A 9 0.83 -10.53 9.71
CA GLU A 9 0.45 -11.93 9.48
C GLU A 9 -0.21 -12.56 10.72
N GLU A 10 0.31 -12.27 11.91
CA GLU A 10 -0.31 -12.70 13.17
C GLU A 10 -1.70 -12.06 13.36
N ILE A 11 -1.84 -10.77 13.06
CA ILE A 11 -3.12 -10.05 13.10
C ILE A 11 -4.11 -10.68 12.11
N ASP A 12 -3.71 -10.90 10.85
CA ASP A 12 -4.58 -11.48 9.82
C ASP A 12 -5.06 -12.89 10.21
N LYS A 13 -4.21 -13.67 10.89
CA LYS A 13 -4.54 -15.02 11.34
C LYS A 13 -5.49 -15.03 12.54
N LYS A 14 -5.33 -14.11 13.49
CA LYS A 14 -6.07 -14.12 14.77
C LYS A 14 -7.32 -13.24 14.78
N ALA A 15 -7.37 -12.19 13.95
CA ALA A 15 -8.48 -11.25 13.94
C ALA A 15 -9.71 -11.83 13.23
N PRO A 16 -10.94 -11.48 13.67
CA PRO A 16 -12.14 -11.86 12.94
C PRO A 16 -12.15 -11.24 11.54
N GLN A 17 -12.88 -11.84 10.60
CA GLN A 17 -12.93 -11.37 9.21
C GLN A 17 -13.45 -9.92 9.07
N THR A 18 -14.26 -9.47 10.04
CA THR A 18 -14.80 -8.10 10.11
C THR A 18 -13.78 -7.07 10.59
N PHE A 19 -12.64 -7.48 11.13
CA PHE A 19 -11.62 -6.56 11.62
C PHE A 19 -10.83 -5.98 10.45
N ARG A 20 -11.06 -4.70 10.15
CA ARG A 20 -10.32 -3.91 9.15
C ARG A 20 -10.11 -4.66 7.81
N PRO A 21 -11.20 -5.10 7.15
CA PRO A 21 -11.11 -5.79 5.85
C PRO A 21 -10.57 -4.87 4.75
N VAL A 22 -10.79 -3.56 4.90
CA VAL A 22 -10.28 -2.50 4.00
C VAL A 22 -9.34 -1.57 4.75
N ALA A 23 -8.55 -0.81 4.01
CA ALA A 23 -7.68 0.20 4.61
C ALA A 23 -8.52 1.24 5.34
N ASN A 24 -8.13 1.55 6.59
CA ASN A 24 -8.84 2.52 7.40
C ASN A 24 -8.97 3.88 6.71
N ARG A 25 -10.05 4.62 7.01
CA ARG A 25 -10.16 6.04 6.63
C ARG A 25 -9.01 6.84 7.24
N GLU A 26 -8.69 7.95 6.58
CA GLU A 26 -7.69 8.91 7.06
C GLU A 26 -8.00 9.35 8.50
N ASN A 27 -6.96 9.47 9.33
CA ASN A 27 -7.05 9.94 10.70
C ASN A 27 -5.79 10.74 11.09
N LEU A 28 -5.79 11.34 12.29
CA LEU A 28 -4.69 12.19 12.76
C LEU A 28 -3.32 11.51 12.78
N PHE A 29 -3.26 10.19 12.97
CA PHE A 29 -2.01 9.44 12.93
C PHE A 29 -1.53 9.23 11.50
N ILE A 30 -2.42 8.87 10.58
CA ILE A 30 -2.11 8.66 9.16
C ILE A 30 -1.57 9.95 8.53
N LYS A 31 -2.14 11.11 8.88
CA LYS A 31 -1.67 12.43 8.41
C LYS A 31 -0.23 12.77 8.81
N ARG A 32 0.30 12.11 9.84
CA ARG A 32 1.69 12.30 10.31
C ARG A 32 2.67 11.33 9.66
N ILE A 33 2.18 10.34 8.91
CA ILE A 33 3.05 9.41 8.18
C ILE A 33 3.55 10.15 6.93
N PRO A 34 4.87 10.29 6.74
CA PRO A 34 5.42 10.93 5.55
C PRO A 34 5.03 10.17 4.28
N THR A 35 4.90 10.91 3.19
CA THR A 35 4.86 10.33 1.84
C THR A 35 6.09 9.46 1.61
N GLN A 36 5.89 8.35 0.91
CA GLN A 36 6.93 7.38 0.60
C GLN A 36 7.10 7.27 -0.91
N SER A 37 8.27 6.81 -1.32
CA SER A 37 8.57 6.47 -2.70
C SER A 37 8.77 4.96 -2.85
N GLY A 38 8.58 4.50 -4.07
CA GLY A 38 8.75 3.10 -4.44
C GLY A 38 8.57 2.93 -5.94
N TYR A 39 8.52 1.67 -6.37
CA TYR A 39 8.29 1.32 -7.75
C TYR A 39 7.30 0.16 -7.87
N VAL A 40 6.63 0.08 -9.02
CA VAL A 40 5.71 -1.03 -9.33
C VAL A 40 6.48 -2.33 -9.47
N GLN A 41 6.18 -3.31 -8.62
CA GLN A 41 6.79 -4.63 -8.64
C GLN A 41 5.99 -5.63 -9.48
N SER A 42 4.66 -5.53 -9.46
CA SER A 42 3.77 -6.37 -10.27
C SER A 42 2.42 -5.69 -10.48
N ILE A 43 1.72 -6.06 -11.56
CA ILE A 43 0.40 -5.55 -11.94
C ILE A 43 -0.53 -6.75 -12.15
N SER A 44 -1.76 -6.67 -11.64
CA SER A 44 -2.78 -7.70 -11.78
C SER A 44 -4.18 -7.08 -11.87
N GLY A 45 -4.76 -7.08 -13.07
CA GLY A 45 -6.07 -6.45 -13.32
C GLY A 45 -6.04 -4.96 -12.99
N HIS A 46 -6.87 -4.53 -12.04
CA HIS A 46 -6.94 -3.13 -11.56
C HIS A 46 -6.12 -2.88 -10.29
N MET A 47 -5.25 -3.82 -9.94
CA MET A 47 -4.44 -3.80 -8.74
C MET A 47 -2.97 -3.88 -9.12
N PHE A 48 -2.11 -3.39 -8.25
CA PHE A 48 -0.66 -3.47 -8.41
C PHE A 48 0.01 -3.51 -7.05
N PHE A 49 1.24 -4.01 -7.05
CA PHE A 49 2.05 -4.15 -5.85
C PHE A 49 3.28 -3.26 -5.98
N VAL A 50 3.58 -2.53 -4.90
CA VAL A 50 4.66 -1.55 -4.83
C VAL A 50 5.77 -2.09 -3.95
N ARG A 51 7.02 -2.00 -4.42
CA ARG A 51 8.20 -2.19 -3.61
C ARG A 51 8.65 -0.84 -3.05
N SER A 52 8.91 -0.77 -1.75
CA SER A 52 9.45 0.42 -1.10
C SER A 52 10.53 0.02 -0.09
N GLY A 53 11.50 0.92 0.15
CA GLY A 53 12.51 0.73 1.18
C GLY A 53 11.96 0.74 2.62
N ALA A 54 10.74 1.26 2.83
CA ALA A 54 10.15 1.43 4.15
C ALA A 54 9.43 0.17 4.70
N TYR A 55 9.15 -0.82 3.86
CA TYR A 55 8.43 -2.03 4.25
C TYR A 55 9.06 -3.28 3.58
N PRO A 56 9.31 -4.38 4.31
CA PRO A 56 10.07 -5.52 3.78
C PRO A 56 9.31 -6.39 2.76
N ARG A 57 7.97 -6.25 2.67
CA ARG A 57 7.12 -6.95 1.70
C ARG A 57 6.56 -5.94 0.69
N GLU A 58 5.93 -6.46 -0.34
CA GLU A 58 5.18 -5.66 -1.30
C GLU A 58 3.97 -4.98 -0.62
N ILE A 59 3.66 -3.76 -1.06
CA ILE A 59 2.55 -2.95 -0.58
C ILE A 59 1.45 -2.98 -1.63
N PHE A 60 0.23 -3.34 -1.22
CA PHE A 60 -0.92 -3.41 -2.11
C PHE A 60 -1.41 -2.01 -2.50
N ALA A 61 -1.80 -1.85 -3.77
CA ALA A 61 -2.47 -0.68 -4.31
C ALA A 61 -3.59 -1.06 -5.29
N HIS A 62 -4.60 -0.21 -5.39
CA HIS A 62 -5.66 -0.31 -6.39
C HIS A 62 -5.65 0.94 -7.27
N LYS A 63 -5.98 0.83 -8.56
CA LYS A 63 -5.93 1.94 -9.53
C LYS A 63 -6.70 3.18 -9.08
N SER A 64 -7.80 3.00 -8.34
CA SER A 64 -8.60 4.11 -7.80
C SER A 64 -7.87 4.95 -6.75
N SER A 65 -6.65 4.57 -6.36
CA SER A 65 -5.80 5.31 -5.43
C SER A 65 -4.86 6.28 -6.14
N ILE A 66 -4.79 6.23 -7.47
CA ILE A 66 -4.02 7.16 -8.30
C ILE A 66 -4.74 8.51 -8.30
N VAL A 67 -4.00 9.56 -7.96
CA VAL A 67 -4.47 10.96 -7.97
C VAL A 67 -3.77 11.78 -9.05
N GLU A 68 -2.62 11.31 -9.54
CA GLU A 68 -1.85 11.93 -10.61
C GLU A 68 -1.19 10.85 -11.49
N GLY A 69 -1.36 10.98 -12.80
CA GLY A 69 -0.96 10.00 -13.82
C GLY A 69 -2.07 9.00 -14.17
N GLU A 70 -1.82 8.18 -15.20
CA GLU A 70 -2.77 7.20 -15.72
C GLU A 70 -2.31 5.77 -15.42
N PHE A 71 -3.25 4.90 -15.02
CA PHE A 71 -2.93 3.50 -14.67
C PHE A 71 -2.42 2.71 -15.88
N GLU A 72 -2.96 3.03 -17.05
CA GLU A 72 -2.65 2.39 -18.33
C GLU A 72 -1.21 2.64 -18.79
N ASP A 73 -0.58 3.71 -18.31
CA ASP A 73 0.81 4.07 -18.61
C ASP A 73 1.82 3.40 -17.65
N MET A 74 1.33 2.74 -16.60
CA MET A 74 2.19 2.08 -15.62
C MET A 74 2.75 0.75 -16.14
N SER A 75 4.02 0.51 -15.83
CA SER A 75 4.70 -0.76 -16.08
C SER A 75 5.47 -1.21 -14.84
N VAL A 76 5.93 -2.46 -14.82
CA VAL A 76 6.85 -2.91 -13.76
C VAL A 76 8.12 -2.07 -13.82
N GLY A 77 8.50 -1.49 -12.68
CA GLY A 77 9.62 -0.55 -12.55
C GLY A 77 9.21 0.93 -12.58
N THR A 78 7.96 1.28 -12.93
CA THR A 78 7.47 2.67 -12.85
C THR A 78 7.61 3.19 -11.43
N ASN A 79 8.24 4.36 -11.27
CA ASN A 79 8.41 5.03 -9.99
C ASN A 79 7.12 5.74 -9.60
N LEU A 80 6.88 5.83 -8.29
CA LEU A 80 5.71 6.49 -7.76
C LEU A 80 5.94 7.01 -6.35
N ARG A 81 5.16 8.02 -6.00
CA ARG A 81 5.02 8.52 -4.63
C ARG A 81 3.64 8.17 -4.10
N PHE A 82 3.55 7.90 -2.80
CA PHE A 82 2.30 7.47 -2.18
C PHE A 82 2.29 7.71 -0.67
N THR A 83 1.10 7.77 -0.11
CA THR A 83 0.86 7.70 1.33
C THR A 83 0.45 6.29 1.75
N ILE A 84 0.54 5.95 3.03
CA ILE A 84 0.17 4.62 3.54
C ILE A 84 -1.04 4.70 4.45
N ARG A 85 -1.96 3.74 4.26
CA ARG A 85 -2.99 3.36 5.23
C ARG A 85 -2.80 1.89 5.61
N PHE A 86 -3.61 1.40 6.56
CA PHE A 86 -3.48 0.02 7.03
C PHE A 86 -4.81 -0.71 7.05
N ASN A 87 -4.80 -1.95 6.59
CA ASN A 87 -5.84 -2.94 6.82
C ASN A 87 -5.28 -4.06 7.72
N ARG A 88 -6.04 -5.13 7.94
CA ARG A 88 -5.59 -6.28 8.74
C ARG A 88 -4.37 -7.03 8.17
N LYS A 89 -4.11 -6.93 6.86
CA LYS A 89 -3.02 -7.60 6.15
C LYS A 89 -1.74 -6.79 6.05
N GLY A 90 -1.78 -5.48 6.33
CA GLY A 90 -0.60 -4.63 6.26
C GLY A 90 -0.86 -3.25 5.69
N PRO A 91 0.22 -2.57 5.25
CA PRO A 91 0.12 -1.29 4.57
C PRO A 91 -0.58 -1.41 3.21
N VAL A 92 -1.33 -0.38 2.87
CA VAL A 92 -1.98 -0.18 1.58
C VAL A 92 -1.58 1.21 1.08
N ALA A 93 -1.07 1.29 -0.14
CA ALA A 93 -0.68 2.54 -0.76
C ALA A 93 -1.93 3.32 -1.21
N THR A 94 -1.96 4.62 -0.93
CA THR A 94 -3.04 5.54 -1.27
C THR A 94 -2.50 6.88 -1.72
N SER A 95 -3.31 7.68 -2.43
CA SER A 95 -2.90 9.01 -2.94
C SER A 95 -1.61 8.89 -3.74
N ILE A 96 -1.67 8.12 -4.83
CA ILE A 96 -0.53 7.71 -5.64
C ILE A 96 -0.31 8.74 -6.75
N GLU A 97 0.92 9.22 -6.85
CA GLU A 97 1.41 10.08 -7.92
C GLU A 97 2.42 9.26 -8.73
N ILE A 98 2.15 9.07 -10.03
CA ILE A 98 3.05 8.37 -10.95
C ILE A 98 4.12 9.35 -11.44
N GLU A 99 5.39 8.93 -11.43
CA GLU A 99 6.54 9.73 -11.90
C GLU A 99 6.99 9.39 -13.32
#